data_AF-A0A6A4PBT8-F1
#
_entry.id   AF-A0A6A4PBT8-F1
#
_cell.length_a   1.000
_cell.length_b   1.000
_cell.length_c   1.000
_cell.angle_alpha   90.00
_cell.angle_beta   90.00
_cell.angle_gamma   90.00
#
_symmetry.space_group_name_H-M   'P 1'
#
loop_
_entity.id
_entity.type
_entity.pdbx_description
1 polymer ?
#
loop_
_entity_poly.entity_id
_entity_poly.type
_entity_poly.pdbx_seq_one_letter_code
_entity_poly.pdbx_strand_id
1 'polypeptide(L)' 'MIRCVSGVGDVAGTMKTLVFINDVAFEVPVGPFNVREAFGMEAVLLYSSGNPVPTDDWGVTLHSLQYGAYYYLIT' A
#
# COMPACT_ATOMS: atom_id res chain seq x y z
N MET A 1 -0.32 1.45 -38.62
CA MET A 1 -0.78 2.71 -38.00
C MET A 1 -1.82 2.34 -36.95
N ILE A 2 -1.45 2.34 -35.67
CA ILE A 2 -2.40 2.12 -34.56
C ILE A 2 -1.99 3.08 -33.45
N ARG A 3 -2.82 4.08 -33.18
CA ARG A 3 -2.72 4.99 -32.03
C ARG A 3 -3.41 4.32 -30.86
N CYS A 4 -2.71 4.16 -29.74
CA CYS A 4 -3.36 4.05 -28.44
C CYS A 4 -3.15 5.39 -27.73
N VAL A 5 -4.25 6.02 -27.34
CA VAL A 5 -4.27 7.24 -26.53
C VAL A 5 -4.99 6.95 -25.22
N SER A 6 -4.39 7.50 -24.16
CA SER A 6 -4.94 7.80 -22.84
C SER A 6 -4.62 6.83 -21.70
N GLY A 7 -3.95 7.39 -20.69
CA GLY A 7 -3.66 6.80 -19.38
C GLY A 7 -2.27 7.15 -18.87
N VAL A 8 -2.08 8.35 -18.32
CA VAL A 8 -0.92 8.66 -17.46
C VAL A 8 -0.97 7.71 -16.26
N GLY A 9 0.10 6.95 -16.07
CA GLY A 9 0.28 5.95 -15.03
C GLY A 9 1.48 5.11 -15.40
N ASP A 10 2.65 5.54 -14.94
CA ASP A 10 3.97 5.10 -15.35
C ASP A 10 4.10 3.58 -15.52
N VAL A 11 4.62 3.20 -16.69
CA VAL A 11 5.01 1.83 -17.06
C VAL A 11 6.31 1.47 -16.36
N ALA A 12 6.32 1.44 -15.02
CA ALA A 12 7.35 0.75 -14.27
C ALA A 12 6.83 -0.66 -14.01
N GLY A 13 7.52 -1.69 -14.50
CA GLY A 13 7.24 -3.07 -14.08
C GLY A 13 7.17 -3.08 -12.56
N THR A 14 5.98 -3.28 -12.01
CA THR A 14 5.65 -2.91 -10.64
C THR A 14 6.49 -3.77 -9.72
N MET A 15 7.62 -3.24 -9.24
CA MET A 15 8.38 -3.92 -8.21
C MET A 15 7.42 -4.12 -7.04
N LYS A 16 7.28 -5.36 -6.60
CA LYS A 16 6.46 -5.69 -5.45
C LYS A 16 7.35 -5.95 -4.25
N THR A 17 6.84 -5.64 -3.08
CA THR A 17 7.45 -5.97 -1.80
C THR A 17 6.53 -6.90 -1.01
N LEU A 18 7.12 -7.88 -0.34
CA LEU A 18 6.39 -8.79 0.53
C LEU A 18 6.26 -8.14 1.92
N VAL A 19 5.05 -8.07 2.44
CA VAL A 19 4.74 -7.57 3.79
C VAL A 19 3.81 -8.55 4.49
N PHE A 20 3.69 -8.45 5.80
CA PHE A 20 2.74 -9.25 6.58
C PHE A 20 1.70 -8.33 7.18
N ILE A 21 0.42 -8.55 6.85
CA ILE A 21 -0.70 -7.79 7.41
C ILE A 21 -1.58 -8.78 8.17
N ASN A 22 -1.75 -8.55 9.48
CA ASN A 22 -2.42 -9.50 10.38
C ASN A 22 -1.86 -10.93 10.25
N ASP A 23 -0.52 -11.04 10.22
CA ASP A 23 0.24 -12.29 10.08
C ASP A 23 0.05 -13.04 8.73
N VAL A 24 -0.66 -12.45 7.77
CA VAL A 24 -0.82 -12.98 6.42
C VAL A 24 0.14 -12.27 5.45
N ALA A 25 0.84 -13.03 4.61
CA ALA A 25 1.78 -12.49 3.64
C ALA A 25 1.05 -11.88 2.43
N PHE A 26 1.42 -10.65 2.07
CA PHE A 26 0.91 -9.92 0.90
C PHE A 26 2.04 -9.39 0.04
N GLU A 27 1.90 -9.51 -1.28
CA GLU A 27 2.72 -8.77 -2.23
C GLU A 27 2.02 -7.45 -2.57
N VAL A 28 2.65 -6.33 -2.23
CA VAL A 28 2.13 -4.98 -2.52
C VAL A 28 3.07 -4.22 -3.44
N PRO A 29 2.58 -3.24 -4.23
CA PRO A 29 3.45 -2.37 -5.01
C PRO A 29 4.50 -1.67 -4.13
N VAL A 30 5.72 -1.56 -4.63
CA VAL A 30 6.73 -0.66 -4.06
C VAL A 30 6.29 0.77 -4.35
N GLY A 31 6.05 1.53 -3.29
CA GLY A 31 5.57 2.91 -3.37
C GLY A 31 4.46 3.16 -2.36
N PRO A 32 3.85 4.36 -2.42
CA PRO A 32 2.65 4.67 -1.65
C PRO A 32 1.55 3.61 -1.85
N PHE A 33 0.94 3.17 -0.76
CA PHE A 33 -0.09 2.14 -0.74
C PHE A 33 -1.41 2.72 -0.21
N ASN A 34 -2.51 2.52 -0.93
CA ASN A 34 -3.82 3.02 -0.52
C ASN A 34 -4.51 2.05 0.45
N VAL A 35 -4.38 2.32 1.74
CA VAL A 35 -4.93 1.47 2.82
C VAL A 35 -6.45 1.40 2.74
N ARG A 36 -7.10 2.54 2.47
CA ARG A 36 -8.57 2.62 2.46
C ARG A 36 -9.18 1.93 1.25
N GLU A 37 -8.54 2.03 0.10
CA GLU A 37 -8.97 1.30 -1.10
C GLU A 37 -8.80 -0.21 -0.93
N ALA A 38 -7.73 -0.66 -0.26
CA ALA A 38 -7.47 -2.07 -0.04
C ALA A 38 -8.36 -2.70 1.05
N PHE A 39 -8.64 -1.96 2.13
CA PHE A 39 -9.20 -2.55 3.35
C PHE A 39 -10.46 -1.85 3.90
N GLY A 40 -10.89 -0.72 3.33
CA GLY A 40 -12.08 0.01 3.73
C GLY A 40 -11.79 1.39 4.33
N MET A 41 -12.80 2.27 4.34
CA MET A 41 -12.62 3.69 4.65
C MET A 41 -12.14 3.99 6.07
N GLU A 42 -12.54 3.15 7.04
CA GLU A 42 -12.14 3.28 8.45
C GLU A 42 -10.84 2.54 8.76
N ALA A 43 -10.24 1.87 7.78
CA ALA A 43 -9.05 1.08 7.97
C ALA A 43 -7.84 1.98 8.30
N VAL A 44 -7.17 1.64 9.41
CA VAL A 44 -5.89 2.20 9.81
C VAL A 44 -4.87 1.07 9.88
N LEU A 45 -3.71 1.29 9.25
CA LEU A 45 -2.60 0.35 9.30
C LEU A 45 -1.62 0.78 10.39
N LEU A 46 -1.26 -0.15 11.28
CA LEU A 46 -0.28 0.05 12.35
C LEU A 46 1.00 -0.71 12.02
N TYR A 47 2.16 -0.17 12.41
CA TYR A 47 3.38 -0.97 12.54
C TYR A 47 3.21 -2.01 13.65
N SER A 48 4.02 -3.06 13.63
CA SER A 48 4.06 -4.05 14.73
C SER A 48 4.39 -3.46 16.11
N SER A 49 4.95 -2.26 16.17
CA SER A 49 5.14 -1.49 17.41
C SER A 49 3.86 -0.87 17.98
N GLY A 50 2.74 -0.94 17.25
CA GLY A 50 1.45 -0.35 17.60
C GLY A 50 1.26 1.10 17.13
N ASN A 51 2.30 1.74 16.58
CA ASN A 51 2.19 3.10 16.05
C ASN A 51 1.50 3.10 14.67
N PRO A 52 0.66 4.09 14.35
CA PRO A 52 0.03 4.19 13.03
C PRO A 52 1.07 4.46 11.94
N VAL A 53 0.85 3.84 10.78
CA VAL A 53 1.57 4.16 9.55
C VAL A 53 1.09 5.53 9.07
N PRO A 54 2.00 6.49 8.82
CA PRO A 54 1.59 7.81 8.31
C PRO A 54 0.92 7.69 6.95
N THR A 55 -0.31 8.23 6.86
CA THR A 55 -1.08 8.36 5.61
C THR A 55 -1.46 9.81 5.38
N ASP A 56 -1.77 10.15 4.13
CA ASP A 56 -2.46 11.39 3.79
C ASP A 56 -3.97 11.32 4.15
N ASP A 57 -4.70 12.39 3.81
CA ASP A 57 -6.13 12.51 4.07
C ASP A 57 -6.99 11.48 3.32
N TRP A 58 -6.46 10.83 2.28
CA TRP A 58 -7.13 9.82 1.47
C TRP A 58 -6.79 8.39 1.91
N GLY A 59 -5.90 8.22 2.89
CA GLY A 59 -5.47 6.90 3.38
C GLY A 59 -4.32 6.29 2.57
N VAL A 60 -3.63 7.08 1.75
CA VAL A 60 -2.45 6.67 1.01
C VAL A 60 -1.21 6.85 1.88
N THR A 61 -0.37 5.81 2.01
CA THR A 61 0.83 5.88 2.85
C THR A 61 1.83 6.92 2.33
N LEU A 62 2.45 7.69 3.23
CA LEU A 62 3.48 8.69 2.86
C LEU A 62 4.79 8.04 2.40
N HIS A 63 5.03 6.80 2.83
CA HIS A 63 6.20 5.99 2.49
C HIS A 63 5.76 4.59 2.08
N SER A 64 6.61 3.91 1.30
CA SER A 64 6.40 2.50 0.96
C SER A 64 6.32 1.63 2.20
N LEU A 65 5.48 0.60 2.14
CA LEU A 65 5.55 -0.46 3.14
C LEU A 65 6.90 -1.18 3.02
N GLN A 66 7.48 -1.52 4.18
CA GLN A 66 8.84 -2.04 4.26
C GLN A 66 8.86 -3.54 4.01
N TYR A 67 9.79 -4.02 3.18
CA TYR A 67 9.97 -5.44 2.91
C TYR A 67 10.13 -6.25 4.20
N GLY A 68 9.34 -7.32 4.33
CA GLY A 68 9.34 -8.22 5.48
C GLY A 68 8.76 -7.64 6.77
N ALA A 69 8.25 -6.41 6.74
CA ALA A 69 7.65 -5.79 7.92
C ALA A 69 6.24 -6.33 8.21
N TYR A 70 5.88 -6.27 9.49
CA TYR A 70 4.58 -6.68 10.00
C TYR A 70 3.73 -5.44 10.31
N TYR A 71 2.48 -5.51 9.88
CA TYR A 71 1.48 -4.49 10.06
C TYR A 71 0.18 -5.10 10.58
N TYR A 72 -0.60 -4.30 11.28
CA TYR A 72 -1.88 -4.71 11.83
C TYR A 72 -2.97 -3.72 11.43
N LEU A 73 -4.11 -4.26 10.98
CA LEU A 73 -5.27 -3.45 10.61
C LEU A 73 -6.18 -3.24 11.81
N ILE A 74 -6.63 -2.00 11.96
CA ILE A 74 -7.78 -1.64 12.78
C ILE A 74 -8.87 -1.17 11.82
N THR A 75 -10.06 -1.74 11.91
CA THR A 75 -11.23 -1.44 11.07
C THR A 75 -12.48 -1.36 11.91
#